data_AF-A0A9N8KBJ3-F1
#
_entry.id   AF-A0A9N8KBJ3-F1
#
_cell.length_a   1.000
_cell.length_b   1.000
_cell.length_c   1.000
_cell.angle_alpha   90.00
_cell.angle_beta   90.00
_cell.angle_gamma   90.00
#
_symmetry.space_group_name_H-M   'P 1'
#
loop_
_entity.id
_entity.type
_entity.pdbx_description
1 polymer ?
#
loop_
_entity_poly.entity_id
_entity_poly.type
_entity_poly.pdbx_seq_one_letter_code
_entity_poly.pdbx_strand_id
1 'polypeptide(L)'
;MSGSIFGDTNDTALVAARHNPNRTSAVGFQMGDQNFTFRVDVAELTPDWNTTVQNPRVVTSFYAIEWQSGKSLNDTVAAAEALAEGVTPRICAALPLSLLSASVNNGYSNNDNGDCTGALGKDCVEDLKKASYEPNLPCSPTIPKSCASKLGTGGIGSAPLVAQGETQKSPLSFFRWSSPAYTAGNDTEYTRETERLHVVIFSGMNTYPVCLRVETDHVDKKSPATSGAAKSSSGSSMFSVMLVISAALWLA
;
A
#
# COMPACT_ATOMS: atom_id res chain seq x y z
N MET A 1 9.89 7.42 7.68
CA MET A 1 9.21 6.77 6.54
C MET A 1 8.07 7.67 6.12
N SER A 2 8.02 8.12 4.87
CA SER A 2 6.96 9.00 4.36
C SER A 2 6.14 8.24 3.30
N GLY A 3 5.00 7.70 3.71
CA GLY A 3 3.94 7.32 2.77
C GLY A 3 3.03 8.52 2.56
N SER A 4 2.66 8.82 1.31
CA SER A 4 1.67 9.87 1.02
C SER A 4 0.37 9.22 0.56
N ILE A 5 -0.72 9.59 1.22
CA ILE A 5 -2.09 9.26 0.86
C ILE A 5 -2.56 10.19 -0.27
N PHE A 6 -3.04 9.59 -1.36
CA PHE A 6 -4.09 10.04 -2.27
C PHE A 6 -4.04 11.50 -2.78
N GLY A 7 -3.46 11.66 -3.98
CA GLY A 7 -3.57 12.86 -4.80
C GLY A 7 -2.65 12.77 -6.01
N ASP A 8 -3.10 13.26 -7.16
CA ASP A 8 -2.23 13.47 -8.32
C ASP A 8 -1.02 14.28 -7.87
N THR A 9 0.16 13.72 -8.11
CA THR A 9 1.41 14.40 -7.84
C THR A 9 1.77 15.20 -9.08
N ASN A 10 2.13 16.47 -8.92
CA ASN A 10 2.71 17.26 -10.00
C ASN A 10 4.18 16.90 -10.28
N ASP A 11 4.72 15.94 -9.53
CA ASP A 11 6.05 15.38 -9.75
C ASP A 11 6.04 14.55 -11.03
N THR A 12 6.63 15.12 -12.07
CA THR A 12 6.70 14.51 -13.40
C THR A 12 7.47 13.19 -13.40
N ALA A 13 8.46 13.01 -12.51
CA ALA A 13 9.20 11.77 -12.41
C ALA A 13 8.33 10.64 -11.83
N LEU A 14 7.50 10.95 -10.83
CA LEU A 14 6.55 9.99 -10.26
C LEU A 14 5.40 9.65 -11.23
N VAL A 15 4.92 10.63 -12.01
CA VAL A 15 3.92 10.37 -13.07
C VAL A 15 4.51 9.46 -14.15
N ALA A 16 5.73 9.76 -14.62
CA ALA A 16 6.41 8.94 -15.64
C ALA A 16 6.70 7.52 -15.14
N ALA A 17 7.16 7.38 -13.89
CA ALA A 17 7.44 6.11 -13.24
C ALA A 17 6.17 5.25 -13.08
N ARG A 18 5.03 5.87 -12.76
CA ARG A 18 3.74 5.18 -12.72
C ARG A 18 3.29 4.67 -14.10
N HIS A 19 3.60 5.40 -15.17
CA HIS A 19 3.23 5.00 -16.54
C HIS A 19 4.20 3.94 -17.11
N ASN A 20 5.43 3.87 -16.61
CA ASN A 20 6.47 2.95 -17.06
C ASN A 20 7.13 2.26 -15.87
N PRO A 21 6.40 1.44 -15.10
CA PRO A 21 6.98 0.75 -13.95
C PRO A 21 7.99 -0.31 -14.37
N ASN A 22 9.01 -0.52 -13.55
CA ASN A 22 10.00 -1.58 -13.78
C ASN A 22 9.39 -2.98 -13.61
N ARG A 23 8.41 -3.11 -12.72
CA ARG A 23 7.63 -4.33 -12.47
C ARG A 23 6.18 -3.98 -12.18
N THR A 24 5.29 -4.84 -12.65
CA THR A 24 3.86 -4.79 -12.34
C THR A 24 3.38 -6.18 -12.00
N SER A 25 2.55 -6.26 -10.97
CA SER A 25 1.79 -7.47 -10.66
C SER A 25 0.35 -7.08 -10.33
N ALA A 26 -0.58 -8.00 -10.61
CA ALA A 26 -1.99 -7.77 -10.42
C ALA A 26 -2.70 -9.05 -10.03
N VAL A 27 -3.74 -8.94 -9.20
CA VAL A 27 -4.58 -10.07 -8.82
C VAL A 27 -6.04 -9.65 -8.80
N GLY A 28 -6.88 -10.50 -9.38
CA GLY A 28 -8.33 -10.34 -9.34
C GLY A 28 -8.87 -10.70 -7.95
N PHE A 29 -9.90 -10.00 -7.50
CA PHE A 29 -10.63 -10.33 -6.28
C PHE A 29 -12.08 -9.85 -6.39
N GLN A 30 -12.93 -10.30 -5.47
CA GLN A 30 -14.34 -9.95 -5.47
C GLN A 30 -14.71 -9.12 -4.23
N MET A 31 -15.53 -8.10 -4.47
CA MET A 31 -16.29 -7.44 -3.42
C MET A 31 -17.77 -7.65 -3.75
N GLY A 32 -18.51 -8.31 -2.86
CA GLY A 32 -19.84 -8.81 -3.19
C GLY A 32 -19.81 -9.68 -4.45
N ASP A 33 -20.61 -9.32 -5.45
CA ASP A 33 -20.68 -9.96 -6.76
C ASP A 33 -19.87 -9.24 -7.85
N GLN A 34 -19.16 -8.16 -7.50
CA GLN A 34 -18.37 -7.36 -8.44
C GLN A 34 -16.90 -7.79 -8.45
N ASN A 35 -16.32 -7.84 -9.65
CA ASN A 35 -14.91 -8.16 -9.85
C ASN A 35 -14.07 -6.89 -9.85
N PHE A 36 -13.00 -6.93 -9.07
CA PHE A 36 -11.97 -5.90 -9.00
C PHE A 36 -10.61 -6.51 -9.29
N THR A 37 -9.64 -5.68 -9.67
CA THR A 37 -8.24 -6.08 -9.76
C THR A 37 -7.41 -5.17 -8.86
N PHE A 38 -6.64 -5.77 -7.97
CA PHE A 38 -5.64 -5.08 -7.18
C PHE A 38 -4.30 -5.16 -7.93
N ARG A 39 -3.68 -4.00 -8.17
CA ARG A 39 -2.42 -3.89 -8.91
C ARG A 39 -1.37 -3.18 -8.08
N VAL A 40 -0.14 -3.68 -8.14
CA VAL A 40 1.05 -3.04 -7.59
C VAL A 40 2.05 -2.81 -8.71
N ASP A 41 2.45 -1.57 -8.87
CA ASP A 41 3.49 -1.14 -9.81
C ASP A 41 4.71 -0.71 -9.00
N VAL A 42 5.88 -1.29 -9.26
CA VAL A 42 7.15 -0.92 -8.63
C VAL A 42 8.05 -0.26 -9.67
N ALA A 43 8.50 0.94 -9.38
CA ALA A 43 9.36 1.71 -10.26
C ALA A 43 10.56 2.30 -9.52
N GLU A 44 11.74 2.23 -10.14
CA GLU A 44 12.93 2.95 -9.73
C GLU A 44 13.08 4.21 -10.61
N LEU A 45 13.28 5.36 -9.97
CA LEU A 45 13.41 6.65 -10.65
C LEU A 45 14.57 7.47 -10.09
N THR A 46 15.08 8.39 -10.92
CA THR A 46 16.00 9.43 -10.47
C THR A 46 15.18 10.56 -9.85
N PRO A 47 15.39 10.92 -8.58
CA PRO A 47 14.67 12.02 -7.95
C PRO A 47 15.04 13.36 -8.60
N ASP A 48 14.08 14.28 -8.67
CA ASP A 48 14.25 15.64 -9.20
C ASP A 48 14.61 16.68 -8.12
N TRP A 49 14.63 16.27 -6.85
CA TRP A 49 15.01 17.10 -5.71
C TRP A 49 16.50 16.98 -5.36
N ASN A 50 17.03 18.03 -4.74
CA ASN A 50 18.45 18.12 -4.41
C ASN A 50 18.84 17.19 -3.24
N THR A 51 19.84 16.33 -3.45
CA THR A 51 20.31 15.35 -2.47
C THR A 51 21.83 15.24 -2.49
N THR A 52 22.42 14.83 -1.36
CA THR A 52 23.87 14.58 -1.24
C THR A 52 24.26 13.18 -1.71
N VAL A 53 23.29 12.31 -2.01
CA VAL A 53 23.52 10.95 -2.51
C VAL A 53 24.05 11.00 -3.94
N GLN A 54 25.18 10.35 -4.21
CA GLN A 54 25.75 10.27 -5.56
C GLN A 54 24.89 9.36 -6.45
N ASN A 55 24.60 9.81 -7.68
CA ASN A 55 23.74 9.10 -8.65
C ASN A 55 22.46 8.55 -7.98
N PRO A 56 21.60 9.45 -7.45
CA PRO A 56 20.51 9.04 -6.58
C PRO A 56 19.43 8.27 -7.34
N ARG A 57 18.83 7.30 -6.65
CA ARG A 57 17.67 6.52 -7.05
C ARG A 57 16.66 6.48 -5.92
N VAL A 58 15.39 6.38 -6.27
CA VAL A 58 14.28 6.18 -5.35
C VAL A 58 13.43 5.07 -5.94
N VAL A 59 13.08 4.07 -5.13
CA VAL A 59 12.06 3.10 -5.52
C VAL A 59 10.71 3.59 -5.00
N THR A 60 9.68 3.46 -5.84
CA THR A 60 8.31 3.78 -5.49
C THR A 60 7.39 2.63 -5.85
N SER A 61 6.56 2.25 -4.89
CA SER A 61 5.47 1.29 -5.06
C SER A 61 4.15 2.05 -5.17
N PHE A 62 3.45 1.88 -6.28
CA PHE A 62 2.13 2.44 -6.54
C PHE A 62 1.07 1.36 -6.39
N TYR A 63 -0.02 1.70 -5.71
CA TYR A 63 -1.10 0.78 -5.40
C TYR A 63 -2.36 1.21 -6.10
N ALA A 64 -2.90 0.36 -6.95
CA ALA A 64 -4.08 0.67 -7.73
C ALA A 64 -5.20 -0.36 -7.56
N ILE A 65 -6.42 0.12 -7.73
CA ILE A 65 -7.60 -0.73 -7.93
C ILE A 65 -8.18 -0.45 -9.31
N GLU A 66 -8.55 -1.51 -9.99
CA GLU A 66 -9.23 -1.50 -11.29
C GLU A 66 -10.57 -2.22 -11.17
N TRP A 67 -11.53 -1.79 -11.99
CA TRP A 67 -12.89 -2.33 -12.03
C TRP A 67 -13.38 -2.35 -13.48
N GLN A 68 -14.59 -2.86 -13.69
CA GLN A 68 -15.18 -2.96 -15.02
C GLN A 68 -15.23 -1.59 -15.72
N SER A 69 -14.58 -1.51 -16.88
CA SER A 69 -14.57 -0.31 -17.72
C SER A 69 -15.99 0.15 -18.07
N GLY A 70 -16.20 1.48 -18.09
CA GLY A 70 -17.47 2.11 -18.43
C GLY A 70 -18.47 2.24 -17.28
N LYS A 71 -18.25 1.57 -16.14
CA LYS A 71 -18.99 1.84 -14.90
C LYS A 71 -18.22 2.83 -14.04
N SER A 72 -18.95 3.62 -13.25
CA SER A 72 -18.30 4.43 -12.25
C SER A 72 -17.83 3.54 -11.08
N LEU A 73 -16.67 3.82 -10.48
CA LEU A 73 -16.21 3.16 -9.25
C LEU A 73 -17.26 3.24 -8.15
N ASN A 74 -17.88 4.41 -7.94
CA ASN A 74 -18.95 4.59 -6.96
C ASN A 74 -20.09 3.60 -7.24
N ASP A 75 -20.62 3.56 -8.45
CA ASP A 75 -21.72 2.64 -8.78
C ASP A 75 -21.30 1.18 -8.60
N THR A 76 -20.05 0.85 -8.95
CA THR A 76 -19.50 -0.51 -8.79
C THR A 76 -19.39 -0.89 -7.31
N VAL A 77 -18.90 0.01 -6.46
CA VAL A 77 -18.80 -0.22 -5.01
C VAL A 77 -20.19 -0.26 -4.37
N ALA A 78 -21.10 0.64 -4.75
CA ALA A 78 -22.47 0.65 -4.24
C ALA A 78 -23.19 -0.67 -4.55
N ALA A 79 -23.00 -1.21 -5.75
CA ALA A 79 -23.50 -2.53 -6.11
C ALA A 79 -22.84 -3.64 -5.28
N ALA A 80 -21.50 -3.61 -5.14
CA ALA A 80 -20.74 -4.60 -4.37
C ALA A 80 -21.14 -4.67 -2.89
N GLU A 81 -21.55 -3.53 -2.31
CA GLU A 81 -21.99 -3.42 -0.91
C GLU A 81 -23.52 -3.51 -0.75
N ALA A 82 -24.26 -3.74 -1.84
CA ALA A 82 -25.73 -3.78 -1.87
C ALA A 82 -26.38 -2.54 -1.21
N LEU A 83 -25.85 -1.36 -1.48
CA LEU A 83 -26.34 -0.11 -0.91
C LEU A 83 -27.68 0.30 -1.53
N ALA A 84 -28.53 0.94 -0.72
CA ALA A 84 -29.75 1.56 -1.21
C ALA A 84 -29.46 2.74 -2.14
N GLU A 85 -30.37 3.02 -3.06
CA GLU A 85 -30.26 4.16 -3.99
C GLU A 85 -30.09 5.48 -3.22
N GLY A 86 -29.17 6.33 -3.69
CA GLY A 86 -28.86 7.62 -3.06
C GLY A 86 -27.88 7.55 -1.89
N VAL A 87 -27.50 6.35 -1.42
CA VAL A 87 -26.42 6.18 -0.43
C VAL A 87 -25.08 6.29 -1.15
N THR A 88 -24.21 7.19 -0.67
CA THR A 88 -22.85 7.27 -1.20
C THR A 88 -22.02 6.10 -0.67
N PRO A 89 -21.44 5.27 -1.54
CA PRO A 89 -20.56 4.18 -1.12
C PRO A 89 -19.29 4.70 -0.49
N ARG A 90 -18.70 3.86 0.37
CA ARG A 90 -17.43 4.19 1.00
C ARG A 90 -16.58 2.94 1.20
N ILE A 91 -15.42 2.95 0.56
CA ILE A 91 -14.36 1.97 0.82
C ILE A 91 -13.10 2.69 1.24
N CYS A 92 -12.52 2.21 2.34
CA CYS A 92 -11.20 2.57 2.81
C CYS A 92 -10.20 1.51 2.36
N ALA A 93 -9.09 1.91 1.76
CA ALA A 93 -7.95 1.03 1.59
C ALA A 93 -6.96 1.25 2.73
N ALA A 94 -6.49 0.17 3.33
CA ALA A 94 -5.52 0.16 4.41
C ALA A 94 -4.31 -0.72 4.06
N LEU A 95 -3.10 -0.23 4.31
CA LEU A 95 -1.85 -0.90 4.03
C LEU A 95 -0.95 -0.93 5.27
N PRO A 96 -0.45 -2.10 5.72
CA PRO A 96 0.64 -2.18 6.67
C PRO A 96 1.88 -1.47 6.12
N LEU A 97 2.42 -0.52 6.86
CA LEU A 97 3.62 0.23 6.46
C LEU A 97 4.92 -0.48 6.87
N SER A 98 4.81 -1.49 7.73
CA SER A 98 5.94 -2.29 8.19
C SER A 98 6.18 -3.50 7.30
N LEU A 99 7.44 -3.95 7.30
CA LEU A 99 7.79 -5.23 6.70
C LEU A 99 7.22 -6.39 7.51
N LEU A 100 6.73 -7.38 6.78
CA LEU A 100 6.21 -8.60 7.37
C LEU A 100 7.37 -9.55 7.70
N SER A 101 7.16 -10.48 8.62
CA SER A 101 8.18 -11.50 8.88
C SER A 101 8.36 -12.41 7.67
N ALA A 102 9.50 -13.08 7.53
CA ALA A 102 9.70 -14.05 6.44
C ALA A 102 8.63 -15.15 6.45
N SER A 103 8.17 -15.58 7.63
CA SER A 103 7.10 -16.59 7.75
C SER A 103 5.78 -16.08 7.21
N VAL A 104 5.45 -14.80 7.38
CA VAL A 104 4.22 -14.21 6.84
C VAL A 104 4.34 -14.04 5.34
N ASN A 105 5.46 -13.48 4.86
CA ASN A 105 5.71 -13.38 3.42
C ASN A 105 5.55 -14.75 2.76
N ASN A 106 6.27 -15.76 3.23
CA ASN A 106 6.33 -17.09 2.63
C ASN A 106 5.08 -17.95 2.89
N GLY A 107 4.13 -17.47 3.68
CA GLY A 107 2.83 -18.12 3.84
C GLY A 107 1.91 -17.87 2.64
N TYR A 108 2.22 -16.91 1.78
CA TYR A 108 1.49 -16.66 0.53
C TYR A 108 2.24 -17.21 -0.69
N SER A 109 1.50 -17.81 -1.60
CA SER A 109 1.90 -18.26 -2.93
C SER A 109 1.09 -17.54 -4.01
N ASN A 110 1.64 -17.35 -5.22
CA ASN A 110 0.89 -16.76 -6.33
C ASN A 110 -0.37 -17.57 -6.70
N ASN A 111 -0.41 -18.86 -6.37
CA ASN A 111 -1.60 -19.70 -6.56
C ASN A 111 -2.72 -19.43 -5.55
N ASP A 112 -2.47 -18.63 -4.51
CA ASP A 112 -3.50 -18.21 -3.55
C ASP A 112 -4.45 -17.16 -4.15
N ASN A 113 -4.14 -16.62 -5.35
CA ASN A 113 -5.02 -15.74 -6.13
C ASN A 113 -5.63 -14.58 -5.31
N GLY A 114 -4.82 -13.96 -4.45
CA GLY A 114 -5.26 -12.83 -3.64
C GLY A 114 -5.67 -13.19 -2.21
N ASP A 115 -5.88 -14.48 -1.92
CA ASP A 115 -6.25 -14.94 -0.58
C ASP A 115 -5.08 -14.79 0.40
N CYS A 116 -5.29 -14.00 1.45
CA CYS A 116 -4.31 -13.78 2.49
C CYS A 116 -4.23 -14.90 3.55
N THR A 117 -5.07 -15.93 3.48
CA THR A 117 -5.24 -16.93 4.55
C THR A 117 -3.94 -17.67 4.86
N GLY A 118 -3.12 -18.02 3.87
CA GLY A 118 -1.82 -18.68 4.09
C GLY A 118 -0.82 -17.79 4.83
N ALA A 119 -0.74 -16.50 4.48
CA ALA A 119 0.19 -15.55 5.09
C ALA A 119 -0.25 -15.08 6.48
N LEU A 120 -1.51 -14.67 6.62
CA LEU A 120 -2.03 -14.05 7.84
C LEU A 120 -2.61 -15.09 8.82
N GLY A 121 -3.00 -16.26 8.33
CA GLY A 121 -3.71 -17.27 9.10
C GLY A 121 -5.23 -17.04 9.09
N LYS A 122 -5.97 -18.14 9.16
CA LYS A 122 -7.44 -18.17 9.07
C LYS A 122 -8.12 -17.24 10.08
N ASP A 123 -7.74 -17.31 11.36
CA ASP A 123 -8.35 -16.50 12.41
C ASP A 123 -8.21 -14.99 12.14
N CYS A 124 -7.04 -14.56 11.66
CA CYS A 124 -6.82 -13.16 11.29
C CYS A 124 -7.70 -12.75 10.10
N VAL A 125 -7.74 -13.55 9.03
CA VAL A 125 -8.55 -13.22 7.85
C VAL A 125 -10.05 -13.20 8.17
N GLU A 126 -10.54 -14.16 8.96
CA GLU A 126 -11.94 -14.18 9.38
C GLU A 126 -12.29 -12.99 10.28
N ASP A 127 -11.43 -12.62 11.22
CA ASP A 127 -11.68 -11.46 12.08
C ASP A 127 -11.57 -10.14 11.31
N LEU A 128 -10.69 -10.04 10.31
CA LEU A 128 -10.65 -8.90 9.39
C LEU A 128 -11.97 -8.79 8.63
N LYS A 129 -12.50 -9.90 8.10
CA LYS A 129 -13.78 -9.90 7.37
C LYS A 129 -14.98 -9.51 8.24
N LYS A 130 -14.91 -9.74 9.55
CA LYS A 130 -15.93 -9.31 10.51
C LYS A 130 -15.80 -7.83 10.90
N ALA A 131 -14.66 -7.20 10.64
CA ALA A 131 -14.51 -5.77 10.85
C ALA A 131 -15.32 -5.05 9.77
N SER A 132 -16.37 -4.33 10.17
CA SER A 132 -17.13 -3.44 9.30
C SER A 132 -16.76 -2.00 9.63
N TYR A 133 -16.71 -1.14 8.62
CA TYR A 133 -16.61 0.29 8.85
C TYR A 133 -17.98 0.94 8.97
N GLU A 134 -18.13 1.80 9.97
CA GLU A 134 -19.27 2.70 10.00
C GLU A 134 -19.10 3.77 8.91
N PRO A 135 -20.14 4.03 8.09
CA PRO A 135 -20.07 4.97 6.96
C PRO A 135 -19.59 6.37 7.34
N ASN A 136 -19.77 6.80 8.60
CA ASN A 136 -19.53 8.16 9.07
C ASN A 136 -18.20 8.37 9.84
N LEU A 137 -17.41 7.32 10.09
CA LEU A 137 -16.14 7.42 10.85
C LEU A 137 -14.93 7.49 9.93
N PRO A 138 -13.90 8.33 10.14
CA PRO A 138 -12.73 8.43 9.25
C PRO A 138 -12.06 7.08 8.97
N CYS A 139 -11.36 6.93 7.84
CA CYS A 139 -10.69 5.68 7.46
C CYS A 139 -9.54 5.36 8.45
N SER A 140 -9.87 4.80 9.62
CA SER A 140 -8.95 4.38 10.68
C SER A 140 -9.14 2.89 11.02
N PRO A 141 -8.39 1.98 10.39
CA PRO A 141 -8.71 0.55 10.42
C PRO A 141 -8.40 -0.01 11.80
N THR A 142 -9.37 -0.68 12.41
CA THR A 142 -9.12 -1.43 13.64
C THR A 142 -8.58 -2.79 13.27
N ILE A 143 -7.33 -3.06 13.62
CA ILE A 143 -6.71 -4.36 13.37
C ILE A 143 -7.08 -5.33 14.49
N PRO A 144 -7.71 -6.47 14.15
CA PRO A 144 -8.01 -7.50 15.13
C PRO A 144 -6.74 -7.97 15.84
N LYS A 145 -6.88 -8.33 17.12
CA LYS A 145 -5.76 -8.85 17.92
C LYS A 145 -5.12 -10.08 17.28
N SER A 146 -5.91 -10.92 16.61
CA SER A 146 -5.46 -12.10 15.85
C SER A 146 -4.47 -11.73 14.72
N CYS A 147 -4.54 -10.51 14.19
CA CYS A 147 -3.68 -10.02 13.11
C CYS A 147 -2.43 -9.26 13.58
N ALA A 148 -2.40 -8.79 14.83
CA ALA A 148 -1.36 -7.89 15.32
C ALA A 148 0.06 -8.45 15.18
N SER A 149 0.24 -9.75 15.44
CA SER A 149 1.55 -10.42 15.30
C SER A 149 1.99 -10.59 13.83
N LYS A 150 1.05 -10.55 12.89
CA LYS A 150 1.28 -10.82 11.46
C LYS A 150 1.59 -9.56 10.69
N LEU A 151 0.79 -8.51 10.92
CA LEU A 151 0.90 -7.22 10.24
C LEU A 151 1.95 -6.28 10.88
N GLY A 152 2.45 -6.65 12.06
CA GLY A 152 3.44 -5.87 12.81
C GLY A 152 2.83 -4.64 13.49
N THR A 153 3.69 -3.79 14.06
CA THR A 153 3.28 -2.64 14.88
C THR A 153 3.70 -1.28 14.31
N GLY A 154 4.41 -1.21 13.19
CA GLY A 154 4.90 0.07 12.65
C GLY A 154 3.87 0.82 11.81
N GLY A 155 2.60 0.74 12.21
CA GLY A 155 1.51 1.56 11.69
C GLY A 155 0.87 1.05 10.40
N ILE A 156 -0.30 1.66 10.12
CA ILE A 156 -1.11 1.39 8.93
C ILE A 156 -1.46 2.73 8.29
N GLY A 157 -1.15 2.84 6.99
CA GLY A 157 -1.65 3.94 6.18
C GLY A 157 -3.03 3.58 5.67
N SER A 158 -3.97 4.50 5.73
CA SER A 158 -5.34 4.25 5.28
C SER A 158 -5.98 5.49 4.67
N ALA A 159 -6.75 5.31 3.61
CA ALA A 159 -7.55 6.41 3.07
C ALA A 159 -8.75 5.94 2.22
N PRO A 160 -9.70 6.85 1.97
CA PRO A 160 -10.89 6.53 1.19
C PRO A 160 -10.53 6.37 -0.28
N LEU A 161 -11.00 5.28 -0.91
CA LEU A 161 -11.03 5.11 -2.36
C LEU A 161 -12.21 5.86 -2.99
N VAL A 162 -13.30 5.93 -2.25
CA VAL A 162 -14.54 6.60 -2.64
C VAL A 162 -15.04 7.42 -1.46
N ALA A 163 -15.29 8.70 -1.70
CA ALA A 163 -15.91 9.64 -0.78
C ALA A 163 -16.82 10.63 -1.55
N GLN A 164 -17.70 11.33 -0.85
CA GLN A 164 -18.60 12.31 -1.47
C GLN A 164 -17.82 13.38 -2.28
N GLY A 165 -18.16 13.52 -3.57
CA GLY A 165 -17.78 14.68 -4.38
C GLY A 165 -16.57 14.52 -5.32
N GLU A 166 -15.91 13.36 -5.37
CA GLU A 166 -14.75 13.17 -6.25
C GLU A 166 -15.11 12.53 -7.60
N THR A 167 -14.63 13.14 -8.70
CA THR A 167 -14.81 12.64 -10.07
C THR A 167 -13.69 11.67 -10.43
N GLN A 168 -14.07 10.51 -10.98
CA GLN A 168 -13.21 9.37 -11.21
C GLN A 168 -12.26 9.53 -12.39
N LYS A 169 -11.01 9.07 -12.23
CA LYS A 169 -10.17 8.60 -13.33
C LYS A 169 -9.58 7.23 -13.00
N SER A 170 -9.53 6.38 -14.04
CA SER A 170 -8.88 5.07 -14.11
C SER A 170 -7.39 5.11 -13.72
N PRO A 171 -6.77 3.95 -13.42
CA PRO A 171 -6.89 3.22 -12.16
C PRO A 171 -6.59 4.17 -11.00
N LEU A 172 -7.33 4.13 -9.90
CA LEU A 172 -6.98 4.98 -8.74
C LEU A 172 -5.68 4.46 -8.13
N SER A 173 -4.55 5.13 -8.41
CA SER A 173 -3.36 4.97 -7.58
C SER A 173 -3.70 5.60 -6.23
N PHE A 174 -4.18 4.74 -5.36
CA PHE A 174 -4.78 5.15 -4.12
C PHE A 174 -3.67 5.42 -3.10
N PHE A 175 -2.63 4.58 -3.08
CA PHE A 175 -1.48 4.80 -2.20
C PHE A 175 -0.18 4.75 -2.99
N ARG A 176 0.81 5.50 -2.50
CA ARG A 176 2.19 5.30 -2.91
C ARG A 176 3.10 5.28 -1.70
N TRP A 177 4.14 4.46 -1.82
CA TRP A 177 5.25 4.42 -0.88
C TRP A 177 6.54 4.66 -1.66
N SER A 178 7.40 5.56 -1.16
CA SER A 178 8.70 5.84 -1.75
C SER A 178 9.81 5.65 -0.73
N SER A 179 10.94 5.09 -1.18
CA SER A 179 12.13 4.96 -0.35
C SER A 179 12.82 6.29 -0.10
N PRO A 180 13.71 6.37 0.90
CA PRO A 180 14.80 7.35 0.86
C PRO A 180 15.61 7.22 -0.44
N ALA A 181 16.29 8.29 -0.83
CA ALA A 181 17.24 8.21 -1.95
C ALA A 181 18.42 7.29 -1.59
N TYR A 182 18.81 6.43 -2.54
CA TYR A 182 19.98 5.54 -2.44
C TYR A 182 20.86 5.66 -3.68
N THR A 183 22.12 5.25 -3.55
CA THR A 183 23.07 5.25 -4.68
C THR A 183 22.68 4.18 -5.68
N ALA A 184 22.64 4.52 -6.97
CA ALA A 184 22.38 3.55 -8.03
C ALA A 184 23.29 2.31 -7.94
N GLY A 185 22.73 1.13 -8.21
CA GLY A 185 23.41 -0.17 -8.05
C GLY A 185 23.34 -0.75 -6.63
N ASN A 186 22.77 -0.02 -5.66
CA ASN A 186 22.32 -0.60 -4.40
C ASN A 186 20.86 -1.04 -4.52
N ASP A 187 20.65 -2.31 -4.86
CA ASP A 187 19.32 -2.84 -5.14
C ASP A 187 18.52 -3.22 -3.87
N THR A 188 19.02 -2.88 -2.67
CA THR A 188 18.40 -3.29 -1.39
C THR A 188 16.96 -2.79 -1.29
N GLU A 189 16.73 -1.52 -1.59
CA GLU A 189 15.41 -0.89 -1.50
C GLU A 189 14.48 -1.42 -2.59
N TYR A 190 15.00 -1.60 -3.81
CA TYR A 190 14.26 -2.16 -4.93
C TYR A 190 13.83 -3.61 -4.65
N THR A 191 14.77 -4.45 -4.23
CA THR A 191 14.55 -5.86 -3.83
C THR A 191 13.54 -5.95 -2.69
N ARG A 192 13.60 -5.03 -1.72
CA ARG A 192 12.60 -4.97 -0.64
C ARG A 192 11.18 -4.85 -1.20
N GLU A 193 10.99 -3.95 -2.15
CA GLU A 193 9.66 -3.69 -2.72
C GLU A 193 9.20 -4.76 -3.70
N THR A 194 10.10 -5.41 -4.45
CA THR A 194 9.69 -6.48 -5.39
C THR A 194 9.49 -7.85 -4.74
N GLU A 195 10.21 -8.13 -3.64
CA GLU A 195 10.13 -9.43 -2.96
C GLU A 195 9.09 -9.50 -1.84
N ARG A 196 8.69 -8.37 -1.26
CA ARG A 196 7.76 -8.39 -0.13
C ARG A 196 6.36 -8.77 -0.56
N LEU A 197 5.62 -9.33 0.40
CA LEU A 197 4.19 -9.49 0.29
C LEU A 197 3.51 -8.13 0.50
N HIS A 198 2.72 -7.71 -0.49
CA HIS A 198 1.87 -6.53 -0.41
C HIS A 198 0.50 -6.98 0.11
N VAL A 199 0.11 -6.46 1.27
CA VAL A 199 -1.20 -6.75 1.89
C VAL A 199 -2.00 -5.46 1.88
N VAL A 200 -3.16 -5.46 1.23
CA VAL A 200 -4.13 -4.36 1.33
C VAL A 200 -5.41 -4.89 1.96
N ILE A 201 -6.00 -4.09 2.84
CA ILE A 201 -7.29 -4.38 3.44
C ILE A 201 -8.26 -3.32 2.89
N PHE A 202 -9.19 -3.75 2.03
CA PHE A 202 -10.28 -2.90 1.57
C PHE A 202 -11.46 -3.06 2.54
N SER A 203 -11.90 -1.98 3.17
CA SER A 203 -12.95 -2.00 4.18
C SER A 203 -14.06 -1.02 3.87
N GLY A 204 -15.29 -1.52 3.82
CA GLY A 204 -16.53 -0.73 3.85
C GLY A 204 -17.55 -1.44 4.74
N MET A 205 -18.76 -1.72 4.23
CA MET A 205 -19.73 -2.57 4.95
C MET A 205 -19.18 -3.98 5.20
N ASN A 206 -18.41 -4.48 4.24
CA ASN A 206 -17.65 -5.72 4.35
C ASN A 206 -16.15 -5.41 4.19
N THR A 207 -15.30 -6.30 4.70
CA THR A 207 -13.85 -6.18 4.55
C THR A 207 -13.26 -7.30 3.69
N TYR A 208 -12.35 -6.90 2.80
CA TYR A 208 -11.72 -7.73 1.78
C TYR A 208 -10.19 -7.57 1.89
N PRO A 209 -9.50 -8.43 2.65
CA PRO A 209 -8.03 -8.48 2.63
C PRO A 209 -7.55 -9.13 1.33
N VAL A 210 -6.60 -8.49 0.65
CA VAL A 210 -6.01 -8.94 -0.62
C VAL A 210 -4.50 -8.94 -0.50
N CYS A 211 -3.89 -10.05 -0.90
CA CYS A 211 -2.46 -10.28 -0.86
C CYS A 211 -1.88 -10.42 -2.27
N LEU A 212 -0.72 -9.83 -2.50
CA LEU A 212 -0.06 -9.86 -3.81
C LEU A 212 1.46 -9.89 -3.66
N ARG A 213 2.13 -10.62 -4.54
CA ARG A 213 3.57 -10.55 -4.73
C ARG A 213 3.92 -10.05 -6.13
N VAL A 214 5.04 -9.36 -6.23
CA VAL A 214 5.53 -8.80 -7.50
C VAL A 214 6.45 -9.77 -8.24
N GLU A 215 7.39 -10.43 -7.55
CA GLU A 215 8.44 -11.21 -8.24
C GLU A 215 8.71 -12.60 -7.68
N THR A 216 8.91 -12.75 -6.37
CA THR A 216 9.33 -14.05 -5.78
C THR A 216 8.20 -14.74 -5.04
N ASP A 217 8.20 -16.07 -4.99
CA ASP A 217 7.26 -16.87 -4.18
C ASP A 217 7.83 -17.17 -2.78
N HIS A 218 9.15 -17.00 -2.61
CA HIS A 218 9.86 -17.29 -1.36
C HIS A 218 10.93 -16.25 -1.05
N VAL A 219 11.02 -15.86 0.21
CA VAL A 219 11.92 -14.80 0.70
C VAL A 219 12.77 -15.34 1.85
N ASP A 220 14.10 -15.16 1.78
CA ASP A 220 14.99 -15.52 2.89
C ASP A 220 14.77 -14.60 4.11
N LYS A 221 15.02 -15.12 5.32
CA LYS A 221 14.91 -14.34 6.57
C LYS A 221 15.85 -13.14 6.65
N LYS A 222 16.91 -13.12 5.83
CA LYS A 222 17.88 -12.03 5.70
C LYS A 222 17.57 -11.10 4.53
N SER A 223 16.57 -11.40 3.70
CA SER A 223 16.16 -10.49 2.62
C SER A 223 15.69 -9.16 3.21
N PRO A 224 16.02 -8.04 2.55
CA PRO A 224 15.57 -6.71 2.96
C PRO A 224 14.04 -6.58 2.94
N ALA A 225 13.31 -7.46 2.25
CA ALA A 225 11.84 -7.55 2.25
C ALA A 225 11.21 -8.02 3.58
N THR A 226 12.03 -8.45 4.55
CA THR A 226 11.53 -9.03 5.81
C THR A 226 11.91 -8.20 7.03
N SER A 227 11.03 -8.18 8.03
CA SER A 227 11.34 -7.51 9.32
C SER A 227 12.46 -8.16 10.12
N GLY A 228 12.85 -9.41 9.78
CA GLY A 228 14.00 -10.09 10.38
C GLY A 228 15.32 -9.42 10.02
N ALA A 229 15.47 -8.99 8.77
CA ALA A 229 16.64 -8.24 8.31
C ALA A 229 16.72 -6.85 8.97
N ALA A 230 15.58 -6.16 9.12
CA ALA A 230 15.49 -4.84 9.77
C ALA A 230 15.91 -4.86 11.26
N LYS A 231 15.77 -5.99 11.96
CA LYS A 231 16.30 -6.15 13.33
C LYS A 231 17.81 -6.30 13.38
N SER A 232 18.46 -6.72 12.30
CA SER A 232 19.93 -6.80 12.22
C SER A 232 20.58 -5.47 11.80
N SER A 233 19.81 -4.56 11.19
CA SER A 233 20.25 -3.22 10.79
C SER A 233 20.04 -2.15 11.87
N SER A 234 19.64 -2.51 13.10
CA SER A 234 19.50 -1.56 14.22
C SER A 234 20.83 -1.05 14.79
N GLY A 235 21.90 -1.11 14.02
CA GLY A 235 23.24 -0.62 14.34
C GLY A 235 23.71 0.48 13.40
N SER A 236 22.85 1.44 13.04
CA SER A 236 23.28 2.71 12.41
C SER A 236 22.11 3.69 12.37
N SER A 237 21.87 4.34 13.51
CA SER A 237 21.00 5.50 13.62
C SER A 237 21.68 6.71 12.94
N MET A 238 21.35 6.99 11.69
CA MET A 238 21.47 8.35 11.15
C MET A 238 20.08 8.97 11.13
N PHE A 239 19.77 9.75 12.16
CA PHE A 239 18.67 10.70 12.13
C PHE A 239 19.00 11.76 11.06
N SER A 240 18.27 11.77 9.95
CA SER A 240 18.22 12.94 9.09
C SER A 240 17.49 14.05 9.85
N VAL A 241 18.26 15.00 10.38
CA VAL A 241 17.74 16.22 10.99
C VAL A 241 17.09 17.05 9.88
N MET A 242 15.76 17.10 9.87
CA MET A 242 15.01 18.14 9.16
C MET A 242 15.19 19.45 9.93
N LEU A 243 16.04 20.35 9.44
CA LEU A 243 16.07 21.74 9.90
C LEU A 243 14.81 22.45 9.37
N VAL A 244 13.82 22.59 10.24
CA VAL A 244 12.73 23.55 10.05
C VAL A 244 13.32 24.93 10.34
N ILE A 245 13.64 25.71 9.29
CA ILE A 245 13.97 27.13 9.45
C ILE A 245 12.64 27.86 9.67
N SER A 246 12.25 28.02 10.93
CA SER A 246 11.22 28.95 11.33
C SER A 246 11.81 30.36 11.31
N ALA A 247 11.57 31.11 10.23
CA ALA A 247 11.79 32.54 10.22
C ALA A 247 10.73 33.21 11.11
N ALA A 248 11.06 33.45 12.38
CA ALA A 248 10.31 34.35 13.23
C ALA A 248 10.69 35.79 12.88
N LEU A 249 9.87 36.44 12.04
CA LEU A 249 9.84 37.90 11.92
C LEU A 249 8.78 38.41 12.87
N TRP A 250 9.21 39.00 13.98
CA TRP A 250 8.41 39.92 14.78
C TRP A 250 9.20 41.23 14.98
N LEU A 251 8.68 42.26 14.32
CA LEU A 251 8.59 43.68 14.66
C LEU A 251 9.75 44.36 15.43
N ALA A 252 10.33 45.35 14.77
CA ALA A 252 10.55 46.69 15.32
C ALA A 252 9.99 47.70 14.31
#